data_AF-A0A271M5L1-F1
#
_entry.id   AF-A0A271M5L1-F1
#
_cell.length_a   1.000
_cell.length_b   1.000
_cell.length_c   1.000
_cell.angle_alpha   90.00
_cell.angle_beta   90.00
_cell.angle_gamma   90.00
#
_symmetry.space_group_name_H-M   'P 1'
#
loop_
_entity.id
_entity.type
_entity.pdbx_description
1 polymer ?
#
loop_
_entity_poly.entity_id
_entity_poly.type
_entity_poly.pdbx_seq_one_letter_code
_entity_poly.pdbx_strand_id
1 'polypeptide(L)' 'MNEDHIIDSVIVLLDIFVIILVEDNPVLGIVLVALLKIVTEDRLIRILFILLIIILSEVAREPGESYK' A
#
# COMPACT_ATOMS: atom_id res chain seq x y z
N MET A 1 7.23 -23.68 0.29
CA MET A 1 6.03 -23.98 1.10
C MET A 1 5.88 -23.08 2.30
N ASN A 2 6.89 -22.87 3.18
CA ASN A 2 6.75 -21.88 4.27
C ASN A 2 6.91 -20.42 3.82
N GLU A 3 7.81 -20.17 2.86
CA GLU A 3 8.13 -18.82 2.36
C GLU A 3 6.96 -18.17 1.62
N ASP A 4 6.23 -18.94 0.82
CA ASP A 4 5.07 -18.46 0.06
C ASP A 4 3.96 -17.95 0.98
N HIS A 5 3.72 -18.66 2.10
CA HIS A 5 2.74 -18.24 3.11
C HIS A 5 3.16 -16.96 3.84
N ILE A 6 4.46 -16.76 4.08
CA ILE A 6 4.99 -15.54 4.69
C ILE A 6 4.80 -14.36 3.73
N ILE A 7 5.16 -14.54 2.46
CA ILE A 7 5.01 -13.51 1.42
C ILE A 7 3.55 -13.10 1.26
N ASP A 8 2.63 -14.07 1.18
CA ASP A 8 1.20 -13.78 1.05
C ASP A 8 0.66 -13.05 2.29
N SER A 9 1.14 -13.39 3.49
CA SER A 9 0.78 -12.69 4.73
C SER A 9 1.30 -11.24 4.74
N VAL A 10 2.52 -11.02 4.27
CA VAL A 10 3.12 -9.68 4.15
C VAL A 10 2.34 -8.82 3.15
N ILE A 11 1.93 -9.39 2.01
CA ILE A 11 1.12 -8.68 1.02
C ILE A 11 -0.21 -8.24 1.62
N VAL A 12 -0.90 -9.11 2.37
CA VAL A 12 -2.16 -8.75 3.04
C VAL A 12 -1.94 -7.62 4.05
N LEU A 13 -0.86 -7.68 4.83
CA LEU A 13 -0.55 -6.63 5.80
C LEU A 13 -0.25 -5.29 5.11
N LEU A 14 0.51 -5.32 4.01
CA LEU A 14 0.82 -4.15 3.19
C LEU A 14 -0.43 -3.54 2.54
N ASP A 15 -1.36 -4.37 2.05
CA ASP A 15 -2.64 -3.91 1.52
C ASP A 15 -3.43 -3.12 2.59
N ILE A 16 -3.47 -3.63 3.83
CA ILE A 16 -4.14 -2.96 4.95
C ILE A 16 -3.47 -1.63 5.26
N PHE A 17 -2.14 -1.59 5.28
CA PHE A 17 -1.37 -0.37 5.51
C PHE A 17 -1.70 0.71 4.47
N VAL A 18 -1.76 0.35 3.18
CA VAL A 18 -2.11 1.29 2.11
C VAL A 18 -3.51 1.86 2.31
N ILE A 19 -4.48 1.04 2.74
CA ILE A 19 -5.85 1.52 2.98
C ILE A 19 -5.88 2.52 4.14
N ILE A 20 -5.16 2.24 5.24
CA ILE A 20 -5.11 3.12 6.41
C ILE A 20 -4.36 4.42 6.10
N LEU A 21 -3.31 4.36 5.27
CA LEU A 21 -2.51 5.51 4.88
C LEU A 21 -3.32 6.57 4.11
N VAL A 22 -4.40 6.16 3.43
CA VAL A 22 -5.33 7.08 2.77
C VAL A 22 -6.39 7.53 3.78
N GLU A 23 -5.96 8.32 4.77
CA GLU A 23 -6.76 8.75 5.93
C GLU A 23 -8.07 9.46 5.53
N ASP A 24 -8.02 10.33 4.51
CA ASP A 24 -9.16 11.15 4.11
C ASP A 24 -10.28 10.37 3.43
N ASN A 25 -9.92 9.30 2.72
CA ASN A 25 -10.89 8.52 1.95
C ASN A 25 -10.44 7.05 1.83
N PRO A 26 -10.79 6.19 2.79
CA PRO A 26 -10.39 4.78 2.78
C PRO A 26 -10.92 4.03 1.56
N VAL A 27 -11.99 4.51 0.90
CA VAL A 27 -12.50 3.93 -0.35
C VAL A 27 -11.46 4.05 -1.47
N LEU A 28 -10.74 5.19 -1.55
CA LEU A 28 -9.66 5.36 -2.52
C LEU A 28 -8.51 4.39 -2.25
N GLY A 29 -8.17 4.16 -0.98
CA GLY A 29 -7.18 3.15 -0.59
C GLY A 29 -7.59 1.73 -1.02
N ILE A 30 -8.86 1.36 -0.83
CA ILE A 30 -9.40 0.05 -1.26
C ILE A 30 -9.33 -0.09 -2.79
N VAL A 31 -9.75 0.95 -3.51
CA VAL A 31 -9.71 0.96 -4.99
C VAL A 31 -8.27 0.84 -5.49
N LEU A 32 -7.32 1.55 -4.87
CA LEU A 32 -5.91 1.49 -5.21
C LEU A 32 -5.34 0.07 -5.04
N VAL A 33 -5.62 -0.57 -3.90
CA VAL A 33 -5.22 -1.97 -3.64
C VAL A 33 -5.86 -2.93 -4.66
N ALA A 34 -7.14 -2.75 -4.97
CA ALA A 34 -7.83 -3.58 -5.96
C ALA A 34 -7.21 -3.44 -7.36
N LEU A 35 -6.90 -2.22 -7.79
CA LEU A 35 -6.22 -1.96 -9.06
C LEU A 35 -4.82 -2.58 -9.10
N LEU A 36 -4.04 -2.45 -8.02
CA LEU A 36 -2.73 -3.08 -7.89
C LEU A 36 -2.78 -4.59 -8.02
N LYS A 37 -3.81 -5.23 -7.44
CA LYS A 37 -4.01 -6.67 -7.57
C LYS A 37 -4.31 -7.10 -8.99
N ILE A 38 -5.09 -6.30 -9.72
CA ILE A 38 -5.50 -6.59 -11.10
C ILE A 38 -4.35 -6.33 -12.08
N VAL A 39 -3.61 -5.24 -11.90
CA VAL A 39 -2.56 -4.78 -12.84
C VAL A 39 -1.23 -5.51 -12.61
N THR A 40 -0.99 -6.04 -11.40
CA THR A 40 0.28 -6.69 -11.05
C THR A 40 0.07 -8.18 -10.75
N GLU A 41 0.49 -9.06 -11.65
CA GLU A 41 0.46 -10.51 -11.46
C GLU A 41 1.61 -11.01 -10.57
N ASP A 42 2.80 -10.41 -10.72
CA ASP A 42 3.98 -10.75 -9.93
C ASP A 42 3.89 -10.22 -8.49
N ARG A 43 4.08 -11.13 -7.53
CA ARG A 43 3.96 -10.86 -6.09
C ARG A 43 5.03 -9.88 -5.58
N LEU A 44 6.27 -10.01 -6.05
CA LEU A 44 7.38 -9.14 -5.64
C LEU A 44 7.19 -7.74 -6.19
N ILE A 45 6.78 -7.61 -7.46
CA ILE A 45 6.50 -6.31 -8.07
C ILE A 45 5.37 -5.60 -7.30
N ARG A 46 4.33 -6.34 -6.88
CA ARG A 46 3.24 -5.76 -6.07
C ARG A 46 3.75 -5.21 -4.74
N ILE A 47 4.59 -5.97 -4.04
CA ILE A 47 5.23 -5.51 -2.79
C ILE A 47 6.02 -4.23 -3.02
N LEU A 48 6.84 -4.19 -4.07
CA LEU A 48 7.66 -3.02 -4.41
C LEU A 48 6.81 -1.79 -4.70
N PHE A 49 5.69 -1.94 -5.42
CA PHE A 49 4.78 -0.83 -5.66
C PHE A 49 4.10 -0.34 -4.38
N ILE A 50 3.65 -1.25 -3.52
CA ILE A 50 3.03 -0.86 -2.24
C ILE A 50 4.04 -0.09 -1.38
N LEU A 51 5.28 -0.57 -1.27
CA LEU A 51 6.34 0.14 -0.55
C LEU A 51 6.64 1.51 -1.17
N LEU A 52 6.65 1.60 -2.50
CA LEU A 52 6.83 2.87 -3.19
C LEU A 52 5.69 3.85 -2.88
N ILE A 53 4.44 3.40 -2.86
CA ILE A 53 3.28 4.24 -2.49
C ILE A 53 3.46 4.78 -1.06
N ILE A 54 3.84 3.94 -0.11
CA ILE A 54 4.08 4.36 1.28
C ILE A 54 5.13 5.47 1.34
N ILE A 55 6.27 5.28 0.66
CA ILE A 55 7.35 6.26 0.63
C ILE A 55 6.89 7.56 -0.05
N LEU A 56 6.19 7.46 -1.17
CA LEU A 56 5.69 8.64 -1.90
C LEU A 56 4.66 9.42 -1.08
N SER A 57 3.77 8.74 -0.36
CA SER A 57 2.82 9.38 0.55
C SER A 57 3.52 10.16 1.66
N GLU A 58 4.59 9.60 2.24
CA GLU A 58 5.38 10.30 3.26
C GLU A 58 6.14 11.49 2.66
N VAL A 59 6.77 11.32 1.48
CA VAL A 59 7.51 12.39 0.81
C VAL A 59 6.60 13.52 0.31
N ALA A 60 5.38 13.18 -0.12
CA ALA A 60 4.39 14.14 -0.60
C ALA A 60 3.67 14.87 0.54
N ARG A 61 3.77 14.38 1.79
CA ARG A 61 3.22 15.05 2.96
C ARG A 61 3.99 16.37 3.15
N GLU A 62 3.34 17.50 2.84
CA GLU A 62 3.97 18.82 2.98
C GLU A 62 4.40 19.05 4.44
N PRO A 63 5.56 19.67 4.71
CA PRO A 63 6.04 19.93 6.07
C PRO A 63 5.24 20.99 6.86
N GLY A 64 4.00 21.31 6.45
CA GLY A 64 3.17 22.39 7.00
C GLY A 64 1.83 21.97 7.60
N GLU A 65 1.39 20.71 7.45
CA GLU A 65 0.05 20.28 7.90
C GLU A 65 0.00 19.77 9.35
N SER A 66 0.98 20.18 10.17
CA SER A 66 1.06 19.82 11.60
C SER A 66 0.20 20.72 12.52
N TYR A 67 -0.46 21.75 11.97
CA TYR A 67 -1.22 22.76 12.75
C TYR A 67 -2.56 23.18 12.12
N LYS A 68 -3.38 22.23 11.66
CA LYS A 68 -4.80 22.49 11.43
C LYS A 68 -5.66 21.37 11.99
#